data_AF-X1KNI0-F1
#
_entry.id   AF-X1KNI0-F1
#
_cell.length_a   1.000
_cell.length_b   1.000
_cell.length_c   1.000
_cell.angle_alpha   90.00
_cell.angle_beta   90.00
_cell.angle_gamma   90.00
#
_symmetry.space_group_name_H-M   'P 1'
#
loop_
_entity.id
_entity.type
_entity.pdbx_description
1 polymer ?
#
loop_
_entity_poly.entity_id
_entity_poly.type
_entity_poly.pdbx_seq_one_letter_code
_entity_poly.pdbx_strand_id
1 'polypeptide(L)'
;MSDNNQHFKIVKHKDYLYVIQENISIVHSAYTNDPLNMYLILGNHSALLIDTGCGISPLKPIVDKLIGSRKLLVFNSHAHWDHVLGNEEFGEVYIHENEEKIVSEPYNLSHAKELFA
;
A
#
# COMPACT_ATOMS: atom_id res chain seq x y z
N MET A 1 -13.16 16.27 0.33
CA MET A 1 -12.07 17.00 1.02
C MET A 1 -10.81 16.18 0.84
N SER A 2 -9.80 16.72 0.17
CA SER A 2 -8.49 16.08 0.03
C SER A 2 -7.69 16.39 1.29
N ASP A 3 -7.56 15.43 2.21
CA ASP A 3 -6.49 15.47 3.20
C ASP A 3 -5.19 15.17 2.44
N ASN A 4 -4.41 16.22 2.15
CA ASN A 4 -3.07 16.07 1.61
C ASN A 4 -2.14 15.69 2.76
N ASN A 5 -1.96 14.39 2.98
CA ASN A 5 -0.71 13.93 3.57
C ASN A 5 0.36 14.03 2.47
N GLN A 6 1.57 14.55 2.74
CA GLN A 6 2.55 14.88 1.69
C GLN A 6 2.91 13.69 0.77
N HIS A 7 2.66 12.46 1.22
CA HIS A 7 3.02 11.21 0.54
C HIS A 7 1.86 10.50 -0.15
N PHE A 8 0.62 10.74 0.28
CA PHE A 8 -0.55 10.05 -0.25
C PHE A 8 -1.58 11.03 -0.79
N LYS A 9 -2.04 10.76 -2.01
CA LYS A 9 -3.22 11.41 -2.60
C LYS A 9 -4.40 10.45 -2.55
N ILE A 10 -5.46 10.84 -1.84
CA ILE A 10 -6.65 10.01 -1.65
C ILE A 10 -7.78 10.51 -2.55
N VAL A 11 -8.24 9.65 -3.47
CA VAL A 11 -9.31 9.96 -4.42
C VAL A 11 -10.50 9.03 -4.18
N LYS A 12 -11.65 9.59 -3.81
CA LYS A 12 -12.91 8.83 -3.73
C LYS A 12 -13.51 8.73 -5.13
N HIS A 13 -13.50 7.54 -5.72
CA HIS A 13 -14.07 7.30 -7.05
C HIS A 13 -15.56 6.94 -7.00
N LYS A 14 -15.99 6.22 -5.96
CA LYS A 14 -17.39 5.86 -5.70
C LYS A 14 -17.65 5.87 -4.20
N ASP A 15 -18.91 5.74 -3.79
CA ASP A 15 -19.26 5.67 -2.36
C ASP A 15 -18.56 4.54 -1.59
N TYR A 16 -18.22 3.47 -2.30
CA TYR A 16 -17.56 2.31 -1.76
C TYR A 16 -16.08 2.18 -2.19
N LEU A 17 -15.51 3.12 -2.96
CA LEU A 17 -14.18 2.96 -3.54
C LEU A 17 -13.33 4.21 -3.37
N TYR A 18 -12.20 4.03 -2.67
CA TYR A 18 -11.10 4.97 -2.63
C TYR A 18 -9.90 4.40 -3.37
N VAL A 19 -9.19 5.28 -4.08
CA VAL A 19 -7.85 5.03 -4.61
C VAL A 19 -6.89 5.88 -3.78
N ILE A 20 -5.91 5.23 -3.16
CA ILE A 20 -4.87 5.87 -2.36
C ILE A 20 -3.58 5.79 -3.19
N GLN A 21 -3.09 6.94 -3.64
CA GLN A 21 -1.94 7.03 -4.52
C GLN A 21 -0.70 7.41 -3.72
N GLU A 22 0.32 6.58 -3.67
CA GLU A 22 1.61 6.87 -3.02
C GLU A 22 2.59 7.50 -4.00
N ASN A 23 3.21 8.61 -3.59
CA ASN A 23 4.26 9.24 -4.38
C ASN A 23 5.59 8.48 -4.22
N ILE A 24 5.88 7.58 -5.16
CA ILE A 24 7.10 6.76 -5.16
C ILE A 24 8.31 7.45 -5.79
N SER A 25 8.16 8.66 -6.34
CA SER A 25 9.29 9.42 -6.90
C SER A 25 10.32 9.81 -5.83
N ILE A 26 9.94 9.72 -4.56
CA ILE A 26 10.81 9.96 -3.40
C ILE A 26 11.79 8.81 -3.16
N VAL A 27 11.51 7.62 -3.69
CA VAL A 27 12.40 6.45 -3.60
C VAL A 27 13.53 6.58 -4.61
N HIS A 28 13.20 6.94 -5.86
CA HIS A 28 14.19 7.15 -6.91
C HIS A 28 13.65 8.02 -8.04
N SER A 29 14.55 8.80 -8.66
CA SER A 29 14.22 9.73 -9.74
C SER A 29 13.79 9.05 -11.04
N ALA A 30 13.97 7.73 -11.18
CA ALA A 30 13.44 6.97 -12.31
C ALA A 30 11.91 6.77 -12.23
N TYR A 31 11.31 6.87 -11.04
CA TYR A 31 9.88 6.67 -10.83
C TYR A 31 9.10 7.99 -10.96
N THR A 32 9.07 8.55 -12.17
CA THR A 32 8.48 9.87 -12.45
C THR A 32 7.06 9.85 -12.99
N ASN A 33 6.60 8.70 -13.50
CA ASN A 33 5.46 8.70 -14.43
C ASN A 33 4.14 8.23 -13.84
N ASP A 34 4.10 7.48 -12.74
CA ASP A 34 2.83 7.10 -12.11
C ASP A 34 3.00 6.87 -10.61
N PRO A 35 2.08 7.40 -9.77
CA PRO A 35 2.05 7.01 -8.37
C PRO A 35 1.58 5.55 -8.25
N LEU A 36 2.09 4.86 -7.24
CA LEU A 36 1.59 3.55 -6.87
C LEU A 36 0.13 3.69 -6.41
N ASN A 37 -0.77 2.85 -6.94
CA ASN A 37 -2.18 2.89 -6.58
C ASN A 37 -2.54 1.72 -5.67
N MET A 38 -3.00 2.04 -4.47
CA MET A 38 -3.68 1.12 -3.56
C MET A 38 -5.18 1.36 -3.61
N TYR A 39 -5.96 0.32 -3.36
CA TYR A 39 -7.42 0.38 -3.45
C TYR A 39 -8.05 0.05 -2.10
N LEU A 40 -8.94 0.92 -1.63
CA LEU A 40 -9.72 0.67 -0.42
C LEU A 40 -11.21 0.57 -0.79
N ILE A 41 -11.75 -0.63 -0.64
CA ILE A 41 -13.13 -0.98 -0.98
C ILE A 41 -13.94 -1.10 0.31
N LEU A 42 -14.98 -0.29 0.46
CA LEU A 42 -15.86 -0.32 1.62
C LEU A 42 -17.07 -1.21 1.37
N GLY A 43 -17.16 -2.32 2.10
CA GLY A 43 -18.38 -3.10 2.23
C GLY A 43 -19.27 -2.60 3.38
N ASN A 44 -20.34 -3.35 3.66
CA ASN A 44 -21.26 -3.03 4.76
C ASN A 44 -20.66 -3.33 6.14
N HIS A 45 -19.92 -4.43 6.26
CA HIS A 45 -19.35 -4.90 7.54
C HIS A 45 -17.82 -4.88 7.55
N SER A 46 -17.21 -4.98 6.38
CA SER A 46 -15.76 -5.06 6.20
C SER A 46 -15.28 -4.08 5.16
N ALA A 47 -14.01 -3.71 5.23
CA ALA A 47 -13.31 -2.98 4.20
C ALA A 47 -12.12 -3.81 3.71
N LEU A 48 -11.86 -3.78 2.42
CA LEU A 48 -10.73 -4.45 1.79
C LEU A 48 -9.71 -3.41 1.34
N LEU A 49 -8.51 -3.47 1.88
CA LEU A 49 -7.34 -2.78 1.39
C LEU A 49 -6.57 -3.72 0.45
N ILE A 50 -6.29 -3.24 -0.76
CA ILE A 50 -5.42 -3.91 -1.73
C ILE A 50 -4.11 -3.14 -1.78
N ASP A 51 -3.02 -3.84 -1.46
CA ASP A 51 -1.65 -3.36 -1.31
C ASP A 51 -1.42 -2.39 -0.14
N THR A 52 -0.18 -2.36 0.35
CA THR A 52 0.22 -1.59 1.55
C THR A 52 1.29 -0.54 1.27
N GLY A 53 1.75 -0.44 0.03
CA GLY A 53 2.68 0.59 -0.37
C GLY A 53 4.14 0.27 -0.07
N CYS A 54 4.98 1.26 -0.35
CA CYS A 54 6.42 1.22 -0.13
C CYS A 54 6.82 1.34 1.34
N GLY A 55 5.87 1.63 2.25
CA GLY A 55 6.13 1.83 3.67
C GLY A 55 6.84 3.14 4.00
N ILE A 56 6.82 4.15 3.10
CA ILE A 56 7.58 5.40 3.28
C ILE A 56 6.89 6.35 4.26
N SER A 57 5.57 6.24 4.38
CA SER A 57 4.76 7.04 5.29
C SER A 57 3.63 6.19 5.86
N PRO A 58 3.19 6.41 7.12
CA PRO A 58 2.16 5.60 7.74
C PRO A 58 0.84 5.60 6.97
N LEU A 59 0.45 4.44 6.46
CA LEU A 59 -0.80 4.22 5.72
C LEU A 59 -1.96 3.91 6.68
N LYS A 60 -1.71 3.18 7.77
CA LYS A 60 -2.76 2.66 8.64
C LYS A 60 -3.66 3.75 9.25
N PRO A 61 -3.17 4.92 9.71
CA PRO A 61 -4.05 5.97 10.23
C PRO A 61 -5.03 6.50 9.18
N ILE A 62 -4.62 6.54 7.91
CA ILE A 62 -5.47 6.95 6.78
C ILE A 62 -6.56 5.90 6.57
N VAL A 63 -6.18 4.62 6.52
CA VAL A 63 -7.11 3.50 6.33
C VAL A 63 -8.12 3.44 7.47
N ASP A 64 -7.66 3.47 8.73
CA ASP A 64 -8.52 3.42 9.93
C ASP A 64 -9.57 4.55 9.90
N LYS A 65 -9.19 5.76 9.49
CA LYS A 65 -10.11 6.89 9.34
C LYS A 65 -11.18 6.65 8.26
N LEU A 66 -10.81 6.06 7.13
CA LEU A 66 -11.70 5.86 5.99
C LEU A 66 -12.68 4.70 6.19
N ILE A 67 -12.26 3.65 6.90
CA ILE A 67 -13.09 2.43 7.09
C ILE A 67 -14.14 2.59 8.21
N GLY A 68 -13.94 3.52 9.14
CA GLY A 68 -14.81 3.68 10.31
C GLY A 68 -14.77 2.45 11.22
N SER A 69 -15.93 1.87 11.55
CA SER A 69 -16.05 0.69 12.43
C SER A 69 -15.99 -0.66 11.70
N ARG A 70 -15.68 -0.67 10.40
CA ARG A 70 -15.65 -1.90 9.58
C ARG A 70 -14.43 -2.75 9.94
N LYS A 71 -14.58 -4.08 9.87
CA LYS A 71 -13.43 -4.99 9.95
C LYS A 71 -12.53 -4.77 8.74
N LEU A 72 -11.24 -4.52 8.95
CA LEU A 72 -10.26 -4.41 7.86
C LEU A 72 -9.78 -5.80 7.42
N LEU A 73 -9.69 -5.98 6.10
CA LEU A 73 -9.01 -7.08 5.41
C LEU A 73 -7.91 -6.46 4.54
N VAL A 74 -6.72 -7.03 4.52
CA VAL A 74 -5.57 -6.50 3.76
C VAL A 74 -5.03 -7.59 2.84
N PHE A 75 -4.99 -7.33 1.54
CA PHE A 75 -4.51 -8.27 0.53
C PHE A 75 -3.43 -7.62 -0.32
N ASN A 76 -2.28 -8.27 -0.50
CA ASN A 76 -1.32 -7.84 -1.51
C ASN A 76 -1.69 -8.48 -2.86
N SER A 77 -1.60 -7.68 -3.92
CA SER A 77 -1.79 -8.12 -5.30
C SER A 77 -0.64 -9.00 -5.77
N HIS A 78 0.59 -8.65 -5.38
CA HIS A 78 1.81 -9.43 -5.58
C HIS A 78 2.95 -8.96 -4.66
N ALA A 79 4.10 -9.63 -4.68
CA ALA A 79 5.22 -9.45 -3.74
C ALA A 79 6.31 -8.44 -4.14
N HIS A 80 6.08 -7.58 -5.14
CA HIS A 80 7.03 -6.50 -5.40
C HIS A 80 7.05 -5.50 -4.23
N TRP A 81 8.23 -4.92 -4.01
CA TRP A 81 8.55 -4.07 -2.85
C TRP A 81 7.56 -2.92 -2.67
N ASP A 82 7.11 -2.32 -3.76
CA ASP A 82 6.19 -1.20 -3.76
C ASP A 82 4.78 -1.60 -3.29
N HIS A 83 4.44 -2.88 -3.25
CA HIS A 83 3.11 -3.34 -2.84
C HIS A 83 3.04 -3.91 -1.42
N VAL A 84 4.18 -4.30 -0.83
CA VAL A 84 4.22 -5.13 0.39
C VAL A 84 5.02 -4.55 1.55
N LEU A 85 5.86 -3.54 1.32
CA LEU A 85 6.75 -3.04 2.38
C LEU A 85 5.99 -2.34 3.50
N GLY A 86 4.79 -1.83 3.26
CA GLY A 86 3.91 -1.31 4.32
C GLY A 86 3.17 -2.37 5.15
N ASN A 87 3.40 -3.67 4.91
CA ASN A 87 2.68 -4.76 5.59
C ASN A 87 2.84 -4.72 7.12
N GLU A 88 3.98 -4.25 7.62
CA GLU A 88 4.28 -4.20 9.06
C GLU A 88 3.31 -3.34 9.88
N GLU A 89 2.58 -2.41 9.24
CA GLU A 89 1.55 -1.61 9.91
C GLU A 89 0.29 -2.43 10.24
N PHE A 90 0.11 -3.61 9.65
CA PHE A 90 -1.12 -4.40 9.72
C PHE A 90 -0.88 -5.75 10.41
N GLY A 91 -1.85 -6.16 11.24
CA GLY A 91 -1.71 -7.38 12.04
C GLY A 91 -1.85 -8.68 11.25
N GLU A 92 -2.66 -8.69 10.19
CA GLU A 92 -2.87 -9.85 9.33
C GLU A 92 -2.98 -9.37 7.87
N VAL A 93 -2.14 -9.93 7.01
CA VAL A 93 -2.07 -9.60 5.58
C VAL A 93 -2.09 -10.89 4.77
N TYR A 94 -2.87 -10.90 3.70
CA TYR A 94 -3.05 -12.04 2.82
C TYR A 94 -2.30 -11.82 1.50
N ILE A 95 -1.69 -12.87 0.98
CA ILE A 95 -1.07 -12.90 -0.36
C ILE A 95 -1.27 -14.29 -0.97
N HIS A 96 -1.10 -14.42 -2.28
CA HIS A 96 -1.10 -15.71 -2.94
C HIS A 96 0.04 -16.60 -2.41
N GLU A 97 -0.23 -17.90 -2.17
CA GLU A 97 0.72 -18.85 -1.56
C GLU A 97 2.08 -18.92 -2.28
N ASN A 98 2.07 -18.86 -3.62
CA ASN A 98 3.29 -18.83 -4.44
C ASN A 98 4.25 -17.67 -4.13
N GLU A 99 3.77 -16.61 -3.49
CA GLU A 99 4.57 -15.42 -3.16
C GLU A 99 4.76 -15.22 -1.64
N GLU A 100 4.16 -16.06 -0.80
CA GLU A 100 4.27 -16.01 0.66
C GLU A 100 5.74 -15.98 1.11
N LYS A 101 6.57 -16.82 0.50
CA LYS A 101 8.00 -16.90 0.83
C LYS A 101 8.73 -15.57 0.61
N ILE A 102 8.39 -14.84 -0.45
CA ILE A 102 9.05 -13.58 -0.80
C ILE A 102 8.73 -12.50 0.25
N VAL A 103 7.48 -12.46 0.72
CA VAL A 103 7.01 -11.46 1.69
C VAL A 103 7.36 -11.81 3.14
N SER A 104 7.55 -13.10 3.44
CA SER A 104 7.94 -13.56 4.78
C SER A 104 9.45 -13.47 5.04
N GLU A 105 10.26 -13.24 4.01
CA GLU A 105 11.70 -13.04 4.13
C GLU A 105 12.07 -11.55 4.11
N PRO A 106 13.12 -11.12 4.83
CA PRO A 106 13.61 -9.75 4.73
C PRO A 106 14.00 -9.41 3.29
N TYR A 107 13.63 -8.21 2.84
CA TYR A 107 13.98 -7.77 1.49
C TYR A 107 15.50 -7.74 1.31
N ASN A 108 16.01 -8.45 0.29
CA ASN A 108 17.45 -8.55 0.07
C ASN A 108 17.97 -7.29 -0.63
N LEU A 109 18.68 -6.45 0.12
CA LEU A 109 19.27 -5.21 -0.38
C LEU A 109 20.68 -5.37 -0.97
N SER A 110 21.22 -6.60 -1.11
CA SER A 110 22.59 -6.80 -1.59
C SER A 110 22.83 -6.25 -3.01
N HIS A 111 21.78 -6.19 -3.84
CA HIS A 111 21.84 -5.67 -5.21
C HIS A 111 21.38 -4.21 -5.33
N ALA A 112 20.98 -3.55 -4.23
CA ALA A 112 20.44 -2.19 -4.28
C ALA A 112 21.45 -1.17 -4.85
N LYS A 113 22.75 -1.42 -4.70
CA LYS A 113 23.81 -0.57 -5.25
C LYS A 113 23.88 -0.55 -6.78
N GLU A 114 23.36 -1.58 -7.46
CA GLU A 114 23.41 -1.66 -8.93
C GLU A 114 22.19 -0.99 -9.60
N LEU A 115 21.08 -0.86 -8.87
CA LEU A 115 19.84 -0.24 -9.33
C LEU A 115 19.78 1.27 -9.12
N PHE A 116 20.59 1.80 -8.20
CA PHE A 116 20.59 3.20 -7.76
C PHE A 116 21.95 3.91 -7.92
N ALA A 117 22.88 3.32 -8.68
CA ALA A 117 24.11 3.97 -9.13
C ALA A 117 23.92 4.56 -10.53
#